data_AF-A0A946RYA0-F1
#
_entry.id   AF-A0A946RYA0-F1
#
_cell.length_a   1.000
_cell.length_b   1.000
_cell.length_c   1.000
_cell.angle_alpha   90.00
_cell.angle_beta   90.00
_cell.angle_gamma   90.00
#
_symmetry.space_group_name_H-M   'P 1'
#
loop_
_entity.id
_entity.type
_entity.pdbx_description
1 polymer ?
#
loop_
_entity_poly.entity_id
_entity_poly.type
_entity_poly.pdbx_seq_one_letter_code
_entity_poly.pdbx_strand_id
1 'polypeptide(L)'
;MAGTETKKQTKIVEGTFGGHYKVSAKTVQFENLIKYGVSKDKAIIIHHADEVEAMLRLMRVVVVPEGEVTDSEIELIRSHLETVLAPGITAEQKDGFIDYFRNLDTTNLKLKECCQLFKTRSRPNKMSQFIDILYQLAYFHGIDQKMQIVFQDVGQFLNIRATEMRQAAFAARKMVESDEPDSSGEVDGEN
;
A
#
# COMPACT_ATOMS: atom_id res chain seq x y z
N MET A 1 -21.20 49.01 20.84
CA MET A 1 -21.60 47.59 20.70
C MET A 1 -20.40 46.83 20.14
N ALA A 2 -19.75 46.04 20.99
CA ALA A 2 -18.57 45.24 20.65
C ALA A 2 -18.98 43.76 20.73
N GLY A 3 -18.83 43.03 19.63
CA GLY A 3 -19.06 41.60 19.56
C GLY A 3 -17.81 40.92 19.01
N THR A 4 -16.91 40.54 19.90
CA THR A 4 -15.75 39.70 19.61
C THR A 4 -16.19 38.24 19.62
N GLU A 5 -16.17 37.59 18.45
CA GLU A 5 -16.39 36.14 18.34
C GLU A 5 -15.11 35.37 18.66
N THR A 6 -15.06 34.80 19.86
CA THR A 6 -14.04 33.83 20.29
C THR A 6 -14.36 32.47 19.68
N LYS A 7 -13.58 32.03 18.68
CA LYS A 7 -13.68 30.67 18.12
C LYS A 7 -13.23 29.63 19.14
N LYS A 8 -14.10 28.64 19.34
CA LYS A 8 -14.05 27.55 20.33
C LYS A 8 -12.72 26.82 20.39
N GLN A 9 -12.15 26.77 21.59
CA GLN A 9 -11.18 25.77 22.04
C GLN A 9 -11.84 24.38 22.01
N THR A 10 -11.25 23.44 21.26
CA THR A 10 -11.64 22.03 21.33
C THR A 10 -11.01 21.40 22.57
N LYS A 11 -11.84 21.11 23.56
CA LYS A 11 -11.49 20.35 24.77
C LYS A 11 -11.28 18.89 24.36
N ILE A 12 -10.07 18.35 24.53
CA ILE A 12 -9.80 16.92 24.42
C ILE A 12 -10.10 16.31 25.79
N VAL A 13 -10.95 15.28 25.81
CA VAL A 13 -11.36 14.57 27.02
C VAL A 13 -10.66 13.22 27.03
N GLU A 14 -9.85 12.97 28.06
CA GLU A 14 -9.25 11.66 28.37
C GLU A 14 -10.26 10.78 29.13
N GLY A 15 -10.25 9.46 28.90
CA GLY A 15 -11.07 8.54 29.70
C GLY A 15 -11.06 7.05 29.28
N THR A 16 -10.18 6.30 29.94
CA THR A 16 -10.25 4.89 30.43
C THR A 16 -10.62 3.68 29.54
N PHE A 17 -9.74 2.67 29.65
CA PHE A 17 -9.80 1.31 29.09
C PHE A 17 -10.97 0.46 29.65
N GLY A 18 -11.64 -0.28 28.75
CA GLY A 18 -12.50 -1.42 29.10
C GLY A 18 -13.60 -1.72 28.08
N GLY A 19 -13.44 -2.79 27.29
CA GLY A 19 -14.51 -3.59 26.67
C GLY A 19 -15.44 -2.92 25.64
N HIS A 20 -15.48 -3.49 24.43
CA HIS A 20 -16.31 -3.16 23.25
C HIS A 20 -15.69 -2.10 22.30
N TYR A 21 -14.97 -2.61 21.30
CA TYR A 21 -14.26 -1.83 20.29
C TYR A 21 -15.22 -0.96 19.47
N LYS A 22 -15.07 0.36 19.63
CA LYS A 22 -15.40 1.34 18.61
C LYS A 22 -14.17 2.22 18.41
N VAL A 23 -13.20 1.74 17.62
CA VAL A 23 -11.98 2.51 17.31
C VAL A 23 -12.19 3.26 16.01
N SER A 24 -12.24 4.59 16.10
CA SER A 24 -12.14 5.47 14.94
C SER A 24 -11.66 6.86 15.37
N ALA A 25 -10.36 7.08 15.21
CA ALA A 25 -9.76 8.33 14.73
C ALA A 25 -8.66 7.95 13.72
N LYS A 26 -9.08 7.51 12.52
CA LYS A 26 -8.29 6.89 11.41
C LYS A 26 -7.11 6.04 11.88
N THR A 27 -7.50 4.92 12.48
CA THR A 27 -6.71 3.99 13.32
C THR A 27 -5.41 4.67 13.78
N VAL A 28 -5.61 5.72 14.64
CA VAL A 28 -4.87 6.85 15.30
C VAL A 28 -3.38 7.07 15.05
N GLN A 29 -2.86 6.40 14.06
CA GLN A 29 -1.73 5.59 14.40
C GLN A 29 -1.05 5.18 13.09
N PHE A 30 -1.72 4.49 12.18
CA PHE A 30 -1.02 3.47 11.37
C PHE A 30 0.13 2.82 12.18
N GLU A 31 -0.28 2.39 13.38
CA GLU A 31 0.55 1.95 14.50
C GLU A 31 1.55 2.98 15.06
N ASN A 32 1.30 4.30 15.03
CA ASN A 32 2.24 5.45 15.15
C ASN A 32 3.41 5.38 14.17
N LEU A 33 3.05 5.22 12.90
CA LEU A 33 3.89 4.89 11.76
C LEU A 33 4.91 3.82 12.14
N ILE A 34 4.31 2.70 12.58
CA ILE A 34 4.94 1.52 13.15
C ILE A 34 5.93 1.92 14.25
N LYS A 35 5.32 2.57 15.24
CA LYS A 35 5.84 3.27 16.41
C LYS A 35 7.25 3.84 16.21
N TYR A 36 7.24 4.95 15.48
CA TYR A 36 8.12 6.11 15.60
C TYR A 36 9.32 6.23 14.65
N GLY A 37 9.15 5.97 13.36
CA GLY A 37 9.84 6.83 12.39
C GLY A 37 8.82 7.50 11.47
N VAL A 38 8.82 8.83 11.17
CA VAL A 38 9.71 9.97 11.55
C VAL A 38 8.88 11.14 12.12
N SER A 39 9.46 11.91 13.07
CA SER A 39 8.89 13.10 13.73
C SER A 39 9.64 14.40 13.36
N LYS A 40 8.88 15.41 12.91
CA LYS A 40 8.91 16.84 13.34
C LYS A 40 7.86 17.64 12.56
N ASP A 41 6.61 17.20 12.65
CA ASP A 41 5.38 18.02 12.56
C ASP A 41 4.17 17.08 12.50
N LYS A 42 3.20 17.27 13.41
CA LYS A 42 2.05 16.36 13.56
C LYS A 42 1.25 16.17 12.26
N ALA A 43 1.25 17.16 11.35
CA ALA A 43 0.53 17.08 10.09
C ALA A 43 1.20 16.13 9.07
N ILE A 44 2.54 16.10 9.00
CA ILE A 44 3.27 15.28 8.02
C ILE A 44 3.12 13.78 8.33
N ILE A 45 3.07 13.43 9.62
CA ILE A 45 2.91 12.05 10.11
C ILE A 45 1.54 11.47 9.69
N ILE A 46 0.47 12.26 9.82
CA ILE A 46 -0.90 11.82 9.51
C ILE A 46 -1.09 11.62 8.00
N HIS A 47 -0.49 12.47 7.17
CA HIS A 47 -0.60 12.35 5.72
C HIS A 47 0.13 11.11 5.16
N HIS A 48 1.28 10.76 5.75
CA HIS A 48 2.04 9.57 5.35
C HIS A 48 1.39 8.25 5.80
N ALA A 49 0.81 8.23 7.00
CA ALA A 49 0.16 7.04 7.57
C ALA A 49 -1.02 6.56 6.72
N ASP A 50 -1.97 7.46 6.41
CA ASP A 50 -3.15 7.16 5.59
C ASP A 50 -2.74 6.68 4.17
N GLU A 51 -1.70 7.29 3.58
CA GLU A 51 -1.21 6.94 2.25
C GLU A 51 -0.63 5.52 2.23
N VAL A 52 0.26 5.20 3.17
CA VAL A 52 0.92 3.89 3.25
C VAL A 52 -0.08 2.79 3.61
N GLU A 53 -1.02 3.07 4.52
CA GLU A 53 -2.10 2.14 4.83
C GLU A 53 -2.96 1.83 3.60
N ALA A 54 -3.40 2.86 2.88
CA ALA A 54 -4.21 2.70 1.68
C ALA A 54 -3.44 1.92 0.60
N MET A 55 -2.15 2.19 0.46
CA MET A 55 -1.25 1.50 -0.47
C MET A 55 -1.15 0.00 -0.14
N LEU A 56 -0.88 -0.37 1.11
CA LEU A 56 -0.78 -1.77 1.54
C LEU A 56 -2.12 -2.51 1.40
N ARG A 57 -3.23 -1.83 1.71
CA ARG A 57 -4.58 -2.36 1.49
C ARG A 57 -4.85 -2.66 0.02
N LEU A 58 -4.46 -1.76 -0.88
CA LEU A 58 -4.62 -1.95 -2.32
C LEU A 58 -3.73 -3.08 -2.85
N MET A 59 -2.48 -3.21 -2.37
CA MET A 59 -1.62 -4.35 -2.71
C MET A 59 -2.25 -5.68 -2.26
N ARG A 60 -2.88 -5.73 -1.08
CA ARG A 60 -3.46 -6.97 -0.56
C ARG A 60 -4.70 -7.41 -1.33
N VAL A 61 -5.41 -6.49 -1.99
CA VAL A 61 -6.53 -6.85 -2.88
C VAL A 61 -6.04 -7.65 -4.09
N VAL A 62 -4.81 -7.39 -4.53
CA VAL A 62 -4.20 -8.04 -5.70
C VAL A 62 -3.53 -9.36 -5.35
N VAL A 63 -2.91 -9.44 -4.16
CA VAL A 63 -2.39 -10.71 -3.64
C VAL A 63 -3.56 -11.62 -3.24
N VAL A 64 -3.52 -12.89 -3.61
CA VAL A 64 -4.65 -13.85 -3.49
C VAL A 64 -5.39 -13.69 -2.15
N PRO A 65 -6.71 -13.39 -2.17
CA PRO A 65 -7.49 -13.16 -0.95
C PRO A 65 -7.53 -14.34 0.02
N GLU A 66 -7.30 -15.55 -0.48
CA GLU A 66 -7.37 -16.82 0.27
C GLU A 66 -6.02 -17.55 0.36
N GLY A 67 -4.95 -16.95 -0.17
CA GLY A 67 -3.62 -17.55 -0.26
C GLY A 67 -2.63 -16.98 0.78
N GLU A 68 -1.63 -17.78 1.12
CA GLU A 68 -0.45 -17.31 1.84
C GLU A 68 0.35 -16.35 0.96
N VAL A 69 0.84 -15.25 1.55
CA VAL A 69 1.72 -14.31 0.87
C VAL A 69 3.09 -14.96 0.74
N THR A 70 3.60 -15.08 -0.49
CA THR A 70 4.90 -15.69 -0.79
C THR A 70 6.07 -14.77 -0.44
N ASP A 71 7.27 -15.34 -0.29
CA ASP A 71 8.47 -14.56 0.02
C ASP A 71 8.83 -13.56 -1.08
N SER A 72 8.65 -13.92 -2.36
CA SER A 72 8.89 -13.02 -3.50
C SER A 72 7.97 -11.79 -3.48
N GLU A 73 6.70 -11.97 -3.09
CA GLU A 73 5.77 -10.84 -2.92
C GLU A 73 6.19 -9.95 -1.75
N ILE A 74 6.67 -10.55 -0.66
CA ILE A 74 7.14 -9.80 0.50
C ILE A 74 8.39 -9.00 0.17
N GLU A 75 9.33 -9.57 -0.59
CA GLU A 75 10.53 -8.87 -1.06
C GLU A 75 10.16 -7.67 -1.94
N LEU A 76 9.20 -7.84 -2.86
CA LEU A 76 8.70 -6.75 -3.69
C LEU A 76 8.05 -5.65 -2.85
N ILE A 77 7.17 -6.01 -1.91
CA ILE A 77 6.50 -5.05 -1.01
C ILE A 77 7.53 -4.33 -0.13
N ARG A 78 8.52 -5.07 0.39
CA ARG A 78 9.60 -4.52 1.22
C ARG A 78 10.42 -3.50 0.44
N SER A 79 10.88 -3.85 -0.77
CA SER A 79 11.59 -2.95 -1.70
C SER A 79 10.76 -1.69 -1.97
N HIS A 80 9.46 -1.85 -2.24
CA HIS A 80 8.59 -0.71 -2.46
C HIS A 80 8.50 0.17 -1.22
N LEU A 81 8.30 -0.39 -0.02
CA LEU A 81 8.26 0.35 1.25
C LEU A 81 9.51 1.21 1.47
N GLU A 82 10.69 0.78 1.04
CA GLU A 82 11.93 1.58 1.14
C GLU A 82 11.88 2.87 0.31
N THR A 83 11.14 2.86 -0.80
CA THR A 83 11.00 4.01 -1.70
C THR A 83 9.97 5.03 -1.23
N VAL A 84 8.92 4.57 -0.53
CA VAL A 84 7.78 5.40 -0.12
C VAL A 84 7.89 5.90 1.31
N LEU A 85 8.57 5.16 2.18
CA LEU A 85 8.82 5.54 3.56
C LEU A 85 9.99 6.54 3.67
N ALA A 86 9.97 7.36 4.72
CA ALA A 86 11.01 8.35 4.96
C ALA A 86 12.35 7.67 5.31
N PRO A 87 13.50 8.30 4.98
CA PRO A 87 14.80 7.85 5.45
C PRO A 87 14.83 7.76 6.98
N GLY A 88 15.40 6.69 7.52
CA GLY A 88 15.50 6.46 8.97
C GLY A 88 14.51 5.48 9.56
N ILE A 89 13.68 4.82 8.74
CA ILE A 89 12.88 3.66 9.16
C ILE A 89 13.80 2.43 9.31
N THR A 90 13.72 1.76 10.46
CA THR A 90 14.51 0.57 10.77
C THR A 90 13.97 -0.70 10.08
N ALA A 91 14.79 -1.75 10.02
CA ALA A 91 14.35 -3.04 9.48
C ALA A 91 13.15 -3.62 10.27
N GLU A 92 13.18 -3.55 11.61
CA GLU A 92 12.08 -3.98 12.49
C GLU A 92 10.78 -3.23 12.20
N GLN A 93 10.86 -1.93 11.91
CA GLN A 93 9.70 -1.15 11.54
C GLN A 93 9.15 -1.59 10.18
N LYS A 94 10.03 -1.88 9.20
CA LYS A 94 9.65 -2.47 7.91
C LYS A 94 8.92 -3.80 8.10
N ASP A 95 9.43 -4.67 8.98
CA ASP A 95 8.80 -5.96 9.30
C ASP A 95 7.39 -5.77 9.87
N GLY A 96 7.17 -4.76 10.72
CA GLY A 96 5.83 -4.42 11.19
C GLY A 96 4.84 -4.05 10.07
N PHE A 97 5.30 -3.44 8.96
CA PHE A 97 4.44 -3.15 7.80
C PHE A 97 4.07 -4.43 7.07
N ILE A 98 5.01 -5.36 6.96
CA ILE A 98 4.79 -6.68 6.34
C ILE A 98 3.84 -7.53 7.19
N ASP A 99 3.99 -7.51 8.51
CA ASP A 99 3.08 -8.23 9.41
C ASP A 99 1.66 -7.66 9.35
N TYR A 100 1.52 -6.34 9.28
CA TYR A 100 0.22 -5.72 9.03
C TYR A 100 -0.37 -6.20 7.69
N PHE A 101 0.44 -6.24 6.63
CA PHE A 101 0.00 -6.68 5.30
C PHE A 101 -0.49 -8.13 5.30
N ARG A 102 0.27 -9.05 5.91
CA ARG A 102 -0.08 -10.48 6.01
C ARG A 102 -1.41 -10.70 6.71
N ASN A 103 -1.66 -9.95 7.78
CA ASN A 103 -2.85 -10.08 8.62
C ASN A 103 -4.04 -9.22 8.19
N LEU A 104 -3.93 -8.52 7.05
CA LEU A 104 -4.99 -7.64 6.59
C LEU A 104 -6.20 -8.47 6.11
N ASP A 105 -7.33 -8.30 6.81
CA ASP A 105 -8.63 -8.83 6.39
C ASP A 105 -9.19 -8.03 5.21
N THR A 106 -9.33 -8.70 4.06
CA THR A 106 -9.86 -8.13 2.82
C THR A 106 -11.37 -8.28 2.67
N THR A 107 -12.04 -9.05 3.54
CA THR A 107 -13.48 -9.38 3.43
C THR A 107 -14.36 -8.14 3.38
N ASN A 108 -13.99 -7.10 4.13
CA ASN A 108 -14.75 -5.85 4.23
C ASN A 108 -14.06 -4.67 3.52
N LEU A 109 -13.03 -4.94 2.71
CA LEU A 109 -12.21 -3.90 2.11
C LEU A 109 -12.95 -3.24 0.94
N LYS A 110 -13.31 -1.97 1.12
CA LYS A 110 -13.95 -1.18 0.07
C LYS A 110 -12.89 -0.56 -0.84
N LEU A 111 -12.69 -1.19 -1.99
CA LEU A 111 -11.70 -0.78 -3.01
C LEU A 111 -11.76 0.72 -3.32
N LYS A 112 -12.97 1.24 -3.56
CA LYS A 112 -13.20 2.67 -3.85
C LYS A 112 -12.71 3.60 -2.73
N GLU A 113 -12.93 3.25 -1.47
CA GLU A 113 -12.49 4.07 -0.33
C GLU A 113 -10.96 4.06 -0.23
N CYS A 114 -10.31 2.92 -0.47
CA CYS A 114 -8.84 2.80 -0.48
C CYS A 114 -8.23 3.62 -1.62
N CYS A 115 -8.78 3.53 -2.83
CA CYS A 115 -8.34 4.35 -3.96
C CYS A 115 -8.53 5.85 -3.70
N GLN A 116 -9.64 6.26 -3.08
CA GLN A 116 -9.87 7.67 -2.75
C GLN A 116 -8.87 8.19 -1.70
N LEU A 117 -8.56 7.38 -0.68
CA LEU A 117 -7.55 7.72 0.32
C LEU A 117 -6.17 7.86 -0.32
N PHE A 118 -5.77 6.90 -1.16
CA PHE A 118 -4.49 6.94 -1.89
C PHE A 118 -4.42 8.18 -2.81
N LYS A 119 -5.43 8.38 -3.67
CA LYS A 119 -5.48 9.50 -4.62
C LYS A 119 -5.39 10.88 -3.96
N THR A 120 -6.03 11.08 -2.82
CA THR A 120 -6.05 12.37 -2.13
C THR A 120 -4.71 12.72 -1.47
N ARG A 121 -3.79 11.75 -1.33
CA ARG A 121 -2.53 11.90 -0.61
C ARG A 121 -1.30 11.73 -1.48
N SER A 122 -1.37 10.90 -2.52
CA SER A 122 -0.22 10.57 -3.35
C SER A 122 0.09 11.63 -4.40
N ARG A 123 1.39 11.80 -4.69
CA ARG A 123 1.87 12.60 -5.81
C ARG A 123 1.72 11.79 -7.13
N PRO A 124 1.52 12.44 -8.29
CA PRO A 124 1.31 11.74 -9.56
C PRO A 124 2.42 10.73 -9.92
N ASN A 125 3.68 11.05 -9.63
CA ASN A 125 4.80 10.15 -9.87
C ASN A 125 4.75 8.88 -9.00
N LYS A 126 4.32 9.00 -7.73
CA LYS A 126 4.12 7.86 -6.83
C LYS A 126 2.95 6.98 -7.28
N MET A 127 1.91 7.56 -7.85
CA MET A 127 0.77 6.78 -8.37
C MET A 127 1.20 5.88 -9.53
N SER A 128 2.01 6.39 -10.48
CA SER A 128 2.50 5.57 -11.60
C SER A 128 3.33 4.39 -11.11
N GLN A 129 4.30 4.65 -10.23
CA GLN A 129 5.15 3.60 -9.64
C GLN A 129 4.32 2.58 -8.87
N PHE A 130 3.30 3.04 -8.13
CA PHE A 130 2.42 2.15 -7.38
C PHE A 130 1.60 1.22 -8.30
N ILE A 131 1.12 1.72 -9.44
CA ILE A 131 0.43 0.85 -10.41
C ILE A 131 1.37 -0.21 -10.99
N ASP A 132 2.63 0.14 -11.27
CA ASP A 132 3.63 -0.85 -11.72
C ASP A 132 3.79 -1.99 -10.70
N ILE A 133 3.88 -1.65 -9.41
CA ILE A 133 3.98 -2.63 -8.31
C ILE A 133 2.72 -3.49 -8.20
N LEU A 134 1.53 -2.89 -8.33
CA LEU A 134 0.29 -3.67 -8.32
C LEU A 134 0.28 -4.70 -9.46
N TYR A 135 0.70 -4.31 -10.67
CA TYR A 135 0.78 -5.25 -11.78
C TYR A 135 1.82 -6.34 -11.55
N GLN A 136 3.00 -6.02 -10.99
CA GLN A 136 4.02 -7.02 -10.66
C GLN A 136 3.48 -8.05 -9.65
N LEU A 137 2.79 -7.59 -8.60
CA LEU A 137 2.13 -8.48 -7.64
C LEU A 137 1.08 -9.38 -8.31
N ALA A 138 0.30 -8.83 -9.25
CA ALA A 138 -0.69 -9.61 -9.98
C ALA A 138 -0.05 -10.66 -10.90
N TYR A 139 1.13 -10.41 -11.45
CA TYR A 139 1.81 -11.34 -12.34
C TYR A 139 2.31 -12.59 -11.63
N PHE A 140 2.66 -12.53 -10.34
CA PHE A 140 3.02 -13.73 -9.56
C PHE A 140 1.90 -14.79 -9.57
N HIS A 141 0.64 -14.37 -9.66
CA HIS A 141 -0.52 -15.26 -9.65
C HIS A 141 -1.16 -15.45 -11.03
N GLY A 142 -0.68 -14.70 -12.03
CA GLY A 142 -1.36 -14.53 -13.31
C GLY A 142 -2.56 -13.59 -13.23
N ILE A 143 -2.75 -12.80 -14.29
CA ILE A 143 -3.83 -11.82 -14.37
C ILE A 143 -5.06 -12.45 -15.05
N ASP A 144 -5.98 -12.95 -14.23
CA ASP A 144 -7.26 -13.47 -14.69
C ASP A 144 -8.30 -12.36 -14.97
N GLN A 145 -9.49 -12.75 -15.43
CA GLN A 145 -10.56 -11.79 -15.76
C GLN A 145 -11.04 -11.00 -14.52
N LYS A 146 -11.03 -11.61 -13.33
CA LYS A 146 -11.41 -10.94 -12.08
C LYS A 146 -10.40 -9.86 -11.73
N MET A 147 -9.11 -10.15 -11.88
CA MET A 147 -8.03 -9.21 -11.64
C MET A 147 -8.04 -8.07 -12.67
N GLN A 148 -8.39 -8.34 -13.93
CA GLN A 148 -8.59 -7.28 -14.94
C GLN A 148 -9.69 -6.31 -14.54
N ILE A 149 -10.81 -6.80 -13.97
CA ILE A 149 -11.89 -5.95 -13.45
C ILE A 149 -11.38 -5.10 -12.28
N VAL A 150 -10.62 -5.69 -11.35
CA VAL A 150 -10.00 -4.95 -10.23
C VAL A 150 -9.10 -3.83 -10.75
N PHE A 151 -8.24 -4.09 -11.74
CA PHE A 151 -7.38 -3.06 -12.34
C PHE A 151 -8.16 -1.97 -13.07
N GLN A 152 -9.25 -2.33 -13.76
CA GLN A 152 -10.12 -1.36 -14.40
C GLN A 152 -10.77 -0.42 -13.37
N ASP A 153 -11.27 -0.98 -12.26
CA ASP A 153 -11.86 -0.23 -11.16
C ASP A 153 -10.82 0.67 -10.48
N VAL A 154 -9.62 0.14 -10.19
CA VAL A 154 -8.50 0.92 -9.62
C VAL A 154 -8.13 2.08 -10.55
N GLY A 155 -7.96 1.82 -11.85
CA GLY A 155 -7.65 2.85 -12.84
C GLY A 155 -8.73 3.93 -12.89
N GLN A 156 -10.00 3.55 -12.86
CA GLN A 156 -11.13 4.48 -12.83
C GLN A 156 -11.15 5.32 -11.55
N PHE A 157 -10.99 4.70 -10.38
CA PHE A 157 -11.04 5.42 -9.10
C PHE A 157 -9.85 6.35 -8.90
N LEU A 158 -8.67 5.96 -9.37
CA LEU A 158 -7.46 6.77 -9.33
C LEU A 158 -7.41 7.82 -10.46
N ASN A 159 -8.29 7.73 -11.45
CA ASN A 159 -8.32 8.58 -12.65
C ASN A 159 -7.03 8.47 -13.49
N ILE A 160 -6.58 7.24 -13.67
CA ILE A 160 -5.42 6.88 -14.48
C ILE A 160 -5.90 6.50 -15.88
N ARG A 161 -5.21 7.00 -16.91
CA ARG A 161 -5.62 6.74 -18.29
C ARG A 161 -5.37 5.27 -18.64
N ALA A 162 -6.25 4.71 -19.48
CA ALA A 162 -6.07 3.35 -19.98
C ALA A 162 -4.75 3.11 -20.72
N THR A 163 -4.11 4.16 -21.26
CA THR A 163 -2.76 4.07 -21.83
C THR A 163 -1.68 3.87 -20.77
N GLU A 164 -1.79 4.57 -19.63
CA GLU A 164 -0.85 4.47 -18.51
C GLU A 164 -0.98 3.11 -17.83
N MET A 165 -2.21 2.63 -17.62
CA MET A 165 -2.45 1.27 -17.10
C MET A 165 -1.82 0.19 -17.99
N ARG A 166 -1.93 0.34 -19.33
CA ARG A 166 -1.30 -0.60 -20.28
C ARG A 166 0.22 -0.55 -20.26
N GLN A 167 0.80 0.65 -20.14
CA GLN A 167 2.25 0.81 -20.01
C GLN A 167 2.77 0.15 -18.73
N ALA A 168 2.06 0.35 -17.62
CA ALA A 168 2.40 -0.27 -16.34
C ALA A 168 2.32 -1.79 -16.40
N ALA A 169 1.25 -2.34 -16.98
CA ALA A 169 1.12 -3.78 -17.20
C ALA A 169 2.29 -4.35 -18.01
N PHE A 170 2.69 -3.67 -19.09
CA PHE A 170 3.82 -4.09 -19.92
C PHE A 170 5.16 -4.02 -19.17
N ALA A 171 5.40 -2.93 -18.43
CA ALA A 171 6.62 -2.73 -17.67
C ALA A 171 6.75 -3.78 -16.56
N ALA A 172 5.68 -4.01 -15.80
CA ALA A 172 5.61 -5.00 -14.74
C ALA A 172 5.88 -6.42 -15.25
N ARG A 173 5.28 -6.80 -16.37
CA ARG A 173 5.50 -8.11 -17.00
C ARG A 173 6.98 -8.35 -17.30
N LYS A 174 7.64 -7.37 -17.92
CA LYS A 174 9.05 -7.46 -18.30
C LYS A 174 9.96 -7.65 -17.08
N MET A 175 9.65 -7.01 -15.96
CA MET A 175 10.43 -7.11 -14.73
C MET A 175 10.32 -8.51 -14.10
N VAL A 176 9.13 -9.09 -14.10
CA VAL A 176 8.91 -10.46 -13.58
C VAL A 176 9.57 -11.51 -14.49
N GLU A 177 9.47 -11.34 -15.82
CA GLU A 177 10.11 -12.25 -16.78
C GLU A 177 11.65 -12.19 -16.75
N SER A 178 12.25 -11.10 -16.27
CA SER A 178 13.73 -10.97 -16.18
C SER A 178 14.35 -11.53 -14.91
N ASP A 179 13.53 -11.88 -13.89
CA ASP A 179 13.98 -12.44 -12.61
C ASP A 179 13.90 -13.99 -12.59
N GLU A 180 13.44 -14.63 -13.67
CA GLU A 180 13.64 -16.08 -13.84
C GLU A 180 15.15 -16.34 -14.05
N PRO A 181 15.82 -17.14 -13.20
CA PRO A 181 17.19 -17.54 -13.47
C PRO A 181 17.20 -18.29 -14.79
N ASP A 182 18.15 -17.96 -15.67
CA ASP A 182 18.45 -18.72 -16.89
C ASP A 182 18.61 -20.21 -16.53
N SER A 183 17.52 -20.96 -16.63
CA SER A 183 17.53 -22.42 -16.62
C SER A 183 17.83 -22.88 -18.03
N SER A 184 18.93 -22.39 -18.60
CA SER A 184 19.57 -23.03 -19.74
C SER A 184 20.63 -23.96 -19.16
N GLY A 185 20.21 -25.22 -18.99
CA GLY A 185 21.02 -26.29 -18.46
C GLY A 185 22.39 -26.38 -19.13
N GLU A 186 23.39 -26.67 -18.29
CA GLU A 186 24.59 -27.35 -18.70
C GLU A 186 24.18 -28.60 -19.52
N VAL A 187 24.61 -28.65 -20.76
CA VAL A 187 24.73 -29.92 -21.47
C VAL A 187 26.20 -30.04 -21.81
N ASP A 188 26.88 -30.86 -21.02
CA ASP A 188 28.25 -31.30 -21.26
C ASP A 188 28.39 -31.76 -22.72
N GLY A 189 29.22 -31.04 -23.46
CA GLY A 189 29.64 -31.43 -24.80
C GLY A 189 30.92 -32.26 -24.72
N GLU A 190 30.82 -33.52 -24.27
CA GLU A 190 31.80 -34.56 -24.63
C GLU A 190 31.30 -35.32 -25.85
N ASN A 191 31.92 -35.04 -27.01
CA ASN A 191 32.28 -36.02 -28.05
C ASN A 191 33.18 -35.39 -29.11
#